data_AF-A0A7S9L3I1-F1
#
_entry.id   AF-A0A7S9L3I1-F1
#
_cell.length_a   1.000
_cell.length_b   1.000
_cell.length_c   1.000
_cell.angle_alpha   90.00
_cell.angle_beta   90.00
_cell.angle_gamma   90.00
#
_symmetry.space_group_name_H-M   'P 1'
#
loop_
_entity.id
_entity.type
_entity.pdbx_description
1 polymer ?
#
loop_
_entity_poly.entity_id
_entity_poly.type
_entity_poly.pdbx_seq_one_letter_code
_entity_poly.pdbx_strand_id
1 'polypeptide(L)'
;MLLTLLLTTVNAFSQTKGVVVPEEILAKAKEWVSALNLTNAANKSAVENVIAVHLTAVRDWHNEHPSSTVPDGINPVTGNKLSDLDKQIIADSAMPSTVHQSLMNGLNQNLSPEQVETILDKYTIGKVDFTMKGYKAIVTDLTADEEAKILAFLKQAREQAVDYKNMKQISAIFEIYKTKSEQMLNNNGRSWRALYSAYTKKIKEEKAKKQ
;
A
#
# COMPACT_ATOMS: atom_id res chain seq x y z
N MET A 1 51.62 43.46 6.43
CA MET A 1 50.48 42.87 7.15
C MET A 1 49.50 42.36 6.10
N LEU A 2 49.66 41.11 5.66
CA LEU A 2 48.80 40.46 4.67
C LEU A 2 48.16 39.27 5.39
N LEU A 3 46.85 39.37 5.64
CA LEU A 3 46.09 38.37 6.39
C LEU A 3 45.51 37.36 5.40
N THR A 4 46.19 36.23 5.21
CA THR A 4 45.70 35.12 4.39
C THR A 4 44.66 34.33 5.19
N LEU A 5 43.38 34.48 4.85
CA LEU A 5 42.27 33.72 5.43
C LEU A 5 42.21 32.35 4.75
N LEU A 6 42.69 31.29 5.42
CA LEU A 6 42.46 29.90 5.00
C LEU A 6 40.99 29.54 5.26
N LEU A 7 40.20 29.40 4.20
CA LEU A 7 38.90 28.73 4.24
C LEU A 7 39.14 27.21 4.30
N THR A 8 38.95 26.61 5.47
CA THR A 8 38.83 25.16 5.61
C THR A 8 37.41 24.75 5.22
N THR A 9 37.27 24.07 4.08
CA THR A 9 36.02 23.42 3.69
C THR A 9 35.79 22.22 4.61
N VAL A 10 34.83 22.35 5.52
CA VAL A 10 34.34 21.21 6.31
C VAL A 10 33.45 20.38 5.39
N ASN A 11 33.96 19.25 4.90
CA ASN A 11 33.14 18.23 4.27
C ASN A 11 32.19 17.66 5.33
N ALA A 12 30.95 18.16 5.37
CA ALA A 12 29.87 17.53 6.08
C ALA A 12 29.53 16.20 5.38
N PHE A 13 30.19 15.12 5.78
CA PHE A 13 29.71 13.76 5.51
C PHE A 13 28.36 13.62 6.21
N SER A 14 27.28 13.74 5.44
CA SER A 14 25.95 13.34 5.88
C SER A 14 26.00 11.84 6.17
N GLN A 15 26.04 11.47 7.45
CA GLN A 15 25.88 10.09 7.88
C GLN A 15 24.43 9.68 7.61
N THR A 16 24.18 9.15 6.42
CA THR A 16 23.06 8.24 6.24
C THR A 16 23.33 7.05 7.17
N LYS A 17 22.64 7.00 8.31
CA LYS A 17 22.53 5.75 9.08
C LYS A 17 22.01 4.70 8.09
N GLY A 18 22.87 3.77 7.68
CA GLY A 18 22.45 2.67 6.81
C GLY A 18 21.28 1.93 7.48
N VAL A 19 20.23 1.63 6.73
CA VAL A 19 19.10 0.84 7.23
C VAL A 19 19.62 -0.56 7.56
N VAL A 20 19.61 -0.92 8.84
CA VAL A 20 20.03 -2.25 9.29
C VAL A 20 18.87 -3.22 9.05
N VAL A 21 18.96 -3.99 7.96
CA VAL A 21 17.93 -4.95 7.56
C VAL A 21 17.99 -6.19 8.46
N PRO A 22 16.92 -6.51 9.20
CA PRO A 22 16.81 -7.75 9.97
C PRO A 22 16.75 -8.99 9.06
N GLU A 23 17.30 -10.10 9.53
CA GLU A 23 17.34 -11.37 8.78
C GLU A 23 15.94 -11.86 8.37
N GLU A 24 14.96 -11.75 9.26
CA GLU A 24 13.56 -12.13 9.00
C GLU A 24 12.93 -11.30 7.85
N ILE A 25 13.26 -10.01 7.76
CA ILE A 25 12.75 -9.13 6.69
C ILE A 25 13.45 -9.46 5.38
N LEU A 26 14.76 -9.72 5.41
CA LEU A 26 15.51 -10.15 4.24
C LEU A 26 15.00 -11.50 3.71
N ALA A 27 14.73 -12.47 4.58
CA ALA A 27 14.17 -13.76 4.20
C ALA A 27 12.80 -13.61 3.53
N LYS A 28 11.93 -12.77 4.09
CA LYS A 28 10.63 -12.44 3.51
C LYS A 28 10.75 -11.77 2.14
N ALA A 29 11.68 -10.82 1.97
CA ALA A 29 11.94 -10.18 0.69
C ALA A 29 12.39 -11.20 -0.37
N LYS A 30 13.31 -12.11 -0.01
CA LYS A 30 13.75 -13.21 -0.88
C LYS A 30 12.61 -14.14 -1.29
N GLU A 31 11.75 -14.50 -0.35
CA GLU A 31 10.56 -15.30 -0.62
C GLU A 31 9.66 -14.60 -1.65
N TRP A 32 9.41 -13.29 -1.50
CA TRP A 32 8.57 -12.53 -2.42
C TRP A 32 9.17 -12.47 -3.83
N VAL A 33 10.47 -12.22 -3.94
CA VAL A 33 11.18 -12.15 -5.23
C VAL A 33 11.25 -13.52 -5.91
N SER A 34 11.28 -14.62 -5.15
CA SER A 34 11.26 -15.97 -5.72
C SER A 34 10.06 -16.22 -6.63
N ALA A 35 8.91 -15.58 -6.37
CA ALA A 35 7.71 -15.68 -7.19
C ALA A 35 7.87 -15.13 -8.61
N LEU A 36 8.88 -14.26 -8.84
CA LEU A 36 9.14 -13.65 -10.14
C LEU A 36 10.00 -14.52 -11.07
N ASN A 37 10.65 -15.58 -10.55
CA ASN A 37 11.55 -16.46 -11.31
C ASN A 37 12.61 -15.71 -12.14
N LEU A 38 13.19 -14.64 -11.57
CA LEU A 38 14.20 -13.83 -12.25
C LEU A 38 15.45 -14.66 -12.55
N THR A 39 15.91 -14.62 -13.80
CA THR A 39 17.12 -15.33 -14.26
C THR A 39 18.39 -14.51 -14.05
N ASN A 40 18.28 -13.18 -14.06
CA ASN A 40 19.41 -12.28 -13.78
C ASN A 40 19.63 -12.16 -12.27
N ALA A 41 20.76 -12.71 -11.79
CA ALA A 41 21.10 -12.71 -10.37
C ALA A 41 21.30 -11.31 -9.79
N ALA A 42 21.85 -10.36 -10.56
CA ALA A 42 22.05 -8.98 -10.10
C ALA A 42 20.71 -8.26 -9.90
N ASN A 43 19.79 -8.38 -10.87
CA ASN A 43 18.43 -7.82 -10.73
C ASN A 43 17.71 -8.45 -9.53
N LYS A 44 17.81 -9.77 -9.36
CA LYS A 44 17.22 -10.48 -8.23
C LYS A 44 17.72 -9.90 -6.90
N SER A 45 19.03 -9.83 -6.69
CA SER A 45 19.59 -9.28 -5.45
C SER A 45 19.26 -7.80 -5.23
N ALA A 46 19.20 -7.00 -6.31
CA ALA A 46 18.79 -5.60 -6.23
C ALA A 46 17.33 -5.46 -5.73
N VAL A 47 16.41 -6.24 -6.31
CA VAL A 47 14.99 -6.22 -5.91
C VAL A 47 14.81 -6.73 -4.49
N GLU A 48 15.48 -7.82 -4.11
CA GLU A 48 15.46 -8.34 -2.73
C GLU A 48 15.89 -7.27 -1.72
N ASN A 49 16.98 -6.55 -2.02
CA ASN A 49 17.49 -5.49 -1.16
C ASN A 49 16.53 -4.30 -1.07
N VAL A 50 15.99 -3.84 -2.21
CA VAL A 50 15.05 -2.71 -2.26
C VAL A 50 13.80 -3.00 -1.41
N ILE A 51 13.23 -4.20 -1.53
CA ILE A 51 12.07 -4.63 -0.75
C ILE A 51 12.43 -4.71 0.74
N ALA A 52 13.58 -5.31 1.08
CA ALA A 52 13.96 -5.50 2.48
C ALA A 52 14.23 -4.16 3.19
N VAL A 53 14.86 -3.20 2.51
CA VAL A 53 15.08 -1.85 3.02
C VAL A 53 13.74 -1.13 3.24
N HIS A 54 12.82 -1.19 2.28
CA HIS A 54 11.51 -0.55 2.41
C HIS A 54 10.68 -1.16 3.55
N LEU A 55 10.59 -2.49 3.63
CA LEU A 55 9.88 -3.17 4.72
C LEU A 55 10.46 -2.80 6.10
N THR A 56 11.79 -2.65 6.18
CA THR A 56 12.46 -2.23 7.41
C THR A 56 12.09 -0.79 7.77
N ALA A 57 12.15 0.13 6.79
CA ALA A 57 11.78 1.54 7.00
C ALA A 57 10.32 1.70 7.44
N VAL A 58 9.37 1.00 6.80
CA VAL A 58 7.96 1.01 7.19
C VAL A 58 7.77 0.48 8.61
N ARG A 59 8.43 -0.64 8.95
CA ARG A 59 8.35 -1.22 10.29
C ARG A 59 8.88 -0.25 11.35
N ASP A 60 10.07 0.30 11.11
CA ASP A 60 10.76 1.15 12.07
C ASP A 60 10.01 2.46 12.26
N TRP A 61 9.58 3.10 11.18
CA TRP A 61 8.72 4.28 11.22
C TRP A 61 7.48 4.05 12.08
N HIS A 62 6.73 2.98 11.80
CA HIS A 62 5.52 2.66 12.56
C HIS A 62 5.79 2.41 14.04
N ASN A 63 6.90 1.75 14.38
CA ASN A 63 7.26 1.46 15.76
C ASN A 63 7.70 2.73 16.51
N GLU A 64 8.37 3.66 15.83
CA GLU A 64 8.81 4.95 16.38
C GLU A 64 7.68 5.99 16.44
N HIS A 65 6.61 5.81 15.66
CA HIS A 65 5.46 6.71 15.58
C HIS A 65 4.15 6.01 15.98
N PRO A 66 4.02 5.52 17.23
CA PRO A 66 2.77 4.91 17.69
C PRO A 66 1.62 5.93 17.66
N SER A 67 0.38 5.44 17.69
CA SER A 67 -0.83 6.28 17.67
C SER A 67 -0.87 7.35 18.75
N SER A 68 -0.20 7.13 19.88
CA SER A 68 -0.10 8.09 20.99
C SER A 68 0.66 9.37 20.63
N THR A 69 1.43 9.38 19.53
CA THR A 69 2.08 10.60 19.02
C THR A 69 1.10 11.55 18.34
N VAL A 70 -0.09 11.06 17.96
CA VAL A 70 -1.15 11.87 17.35
C VAL A 70 -2.14 12.31 18.44
N PRO A 71 -2.36 13.63 18.63
CA PRO A 71 -3.33 14.13 19.59
C PRO A 71 -4.74 13.59 19.37
N ASP A 72 -5.54 13.60 20.44
CA ASP A 72 -6.99 13.41 20.29
C ASP A 72 -7.57 14.49 19.38
N GLY A 73 -8.62 14.12 18.65
CA GLY A 73 -9.25 15.01 17.69
C GLY A 73 -10.45 14.35 17.03
N ILE A 74 -10.92 14.96 15.94
CA ILE A 74 -12.01 14.42 15.13
C ILE A 74 -11.53 14.12 13.70
N ASN A 75 -12.14 13.14 13.07
CA ASN A 75 -12.05 12.94 11.63
C ASN A 75 -12.89 14.05 10.94
N PRO A 76 -12.29 14.93 10.12
CA PRO A 76 -13.00 16.08 9.55
C PRO A 76 -14.06 15.69 8.53
N VAL A 77 -14.01 14.48 7.97
CA VAL A 77 -15.02 13.97 7.01
C VAL A 77 -16.26 13.47 7.73
N THR A 78 -16.11 12.84 8.90
CA THR A 78 -17.23 12.19 9.61
C THR A 78 -17.70 12.95 10.85
N GLY A 79 -16.88 13.85 11.40
CA GLY A 79 -17.12 14.52 12.68
C GLY A 79 -16.91 13.64 13.91
N ASN A 80 -16.63 12.34 13.73
CA ASN A 80 -16.39 11.41 14.82
C ASN A 80 -15.02 11.62 15.45
N LYS A 81 -14.86 11.25 16.72
CA LYS A 81 -13.54 11.18 17.36
C LYS A 81 -12.61 10.25 16.57
N LEU A 82 -11.34 10.64 16.44
CA LEU A 82 -10.31 9.80 15.83
C LEU A 82 -10.19 8.50 16.63
N SER A 83 -10.32 7.38 15.93
CA SER A 83 -9.98 6.06 16.48
C SER A 83 -8.46 5.87 16.54
N ASP A 84 -8.01 4.85 17.27
CA ASP A 84 -6.60 4.46 17.26
C ASP A 84 -6.10 4.15 15.84
N LEU A 85 -6.94 3.54 14.99
CA LEU A 85 -6.58 3.23 13.61
C LEU A 85 -6.39 4.51 12.80
N ASP A 86 -7.26 5.51 12.96
CA ASP A 86 -7.11 6.81 12.28
C ASP A 86 -5.79 7.46 12.66
N LYS A 87 -5.46 7.45 13.96
CA LYS A 87 -4.19 7.99 14.47
C LYS A 87 -2.97 7.24 13.93
N GLN A 88 -3.02 5.91 13.87
CA GLN A 88 -1.94 5.12 13.26
C GLN A 88 -1.77 5.46 11.77
N ILE A 89 -2.86 5.62 11.02
CA ILE A 89 -2.79 6.01 9.60
C ILE A 89 -2.19 7.41 9.45
N ILE A 90 -2.59 8.36 10.30
CA ILE A 90 -2.05 9.72 10.31
C ILE A 90 -0.53 9.69 10.57
N ALA A 91 -0.09 9.00 11.62
CA ALA A 91 1.32 8.87 11.98
C ALA A 91 2.15 8.21 10.86
N ASP A 92 1.67 7.09 10.31
CA ASP A 92 2.39 6.38 9.24
C ASP A 92 2.38 7.16 7.92
N SER A 93 1.31 7.90 7.62
CA SER A 93 1.23 8.74 6.42
C SER A 93 2.21 9.92 6.41
N ALA A 94 2.79 10.26 7.57
CA ALA A 94 3.82 11.29 7.68
C ALA A 94 5.23 10.78 7.32
N MET A 95 5.39 9.48 7.02
CA MET A 95 6.66 8.91 6.59
C MET A 95 7.20 9.67 5.35
N PRO A 96 8.51 9.98 5.31
CA PRO A 96 9.09 10.68 4.17
C PRO A 96 8.81 9.98 2.84
N SER A 97 8.34 10.74 1.86
CA SER A 97 7.99 10.21 0.54
C SER A 97 9.18 9.58 -0.21
N THR A 98 10.41 9.88 0.21
CA THR A 98 11.63 9.26 -0.29
C THR A 98 11.69 7.75 -0.03
N VAL A 99 11.02 7.24 1.01
CA VAL A 99 10.92 5.79 1.29
C VAL A 99 10.16 5.10 0.17
N HIS A 100 8.98 5.61 -0.17
CA HIS A 100 8.15 5.11 -1.27
C HIS A 100 8.85 5.26 -2.63
N GLN A 101 9.42 6.45 -2.91
CA GLN A 101 10.11 6.72 -4.16
C GLN A 101 11.30 5.78 -4.37
N SER A 102 12.06 5.48 -3.31
CA SER A 102 13.18 4.54 -3.39
C SER A 102 12.73 3.12 -3.71
N LEU A 103 11.61 2.66 -3.13
CA LEU A 103 10.99 1.39 -3.49
C LEU A 103 10.62 1.37 -4.97
N MET A 104 9.79 2.31 -5.41
CA MET A 104 9.25 2.29 -6.77
C MET A 104 10.34 2.47 -7.83
N ASN A 105 11.32 3.35 -7.60
CA ASN A 105 12.45 3.51 -8.51
C ASN A 105 13.29 2.23 -8.60
N GLY A 106 13.60 1.61 -7.45
CA GLY A 106 14.37 0.37 -7.41
C GLY A 106 13.66 -0.81 -8.08
N LEU A 107 12.35 -0.93 -7.89
CA LEU A 107 11.54 -1.95 -8.56
C LEU A 107 11.48 -1.69 -10.08
N ASN A 108 11.11 -0.48 -10.52
CA ASN A 108 10.97 -0.13 -11.93
C ASN A 108 12.28 -0.19 -12.71
N GLN A 109 13.43 -0.03 -12.06
CA GLN A 109 14.74 -0.20 -12.70
C GLN A 109 15.05 -1.67 -13.04
N ASN A 110 14.51 -2.62 -12.28
CA ASN A 110 14.92 -4.02 -12.34
C ASN A 110 13.81 -4.97 -12.83
N LEU A 111 12.57 -4.50 -12.90
CA LEU A 111 11.37 -5.29 -13.17
C LEU A 111 10.51 -4.65 -14.29
N SER A 112 9.79 -5.49 -15.02
CA SER A 112 8.67 -5.06 -15.88
C SER A 112 7.49 -4.55 -15.04
N PRO A 113 6.58 -3.74 -15.61
CA PRO A 113 5.39 -3.26 -14.90
C PRO A 113 4.58 -4.40 -14.26
N GLU A 114 4.38 -5.53 -14.94
CA GLU A 114 3.63 -6.68 -14.44
C GLU A 114 4.33 -7.36 -13.24
N GLN A 115 5.66 -7.42 -13.26
CA GLN A 115 6.45 -7.94 -12.15
C GLN A 115 6.43 -6.98 -10.95
N VAL A 116 6.41 -5.67 -11.17
CA VAL A 116 6.21 -4.67 -10.10
C VAL A 116 4.86 -4.91 -9.45
N GLU A 117 3.78 -5.03 -10.23
CA GLU A 117 2.45 -5.32 -9.69
C GLU A 117 2.44 -6.61 -8.86
N THR A 118 3.12 -7.65 -9.33
CA THR A 118 3.26 -8.93 -8.62
C THR A 118 3.91 -8.75 -7.24
N ILE A 119 4.93 -7.89 -7.13
CA ILE A 119 5.57 -7.57 -5.85
C ILE A 119 4.63 -6.74 -4.96
N LEU A 120 3.98 -5.69 -5.48
CA LEU A 120 3.05 -4.87 -4.69
C LEU A 120 1.84 -5.68 -4.19
N ASP A 121 1.43 -6.73 -4.91
CA ASP A 121 0.42 -7.68 -4.45
C ASP A 121 0.90 -8.52 -3.26
N LYS A 122 2.21 -8.75 -3.09
CA LYS A 122 2.74 -9.39 -1.88
C LYS A 122 2.61 -8.48 -0.65
N TYR A 123 2.87 -7.19 -0.81
CA TYR A 123 2.66 -6.19 0.26
C TYR A 123 1.20 -6.15 0.73
N THR A 124 0.27 -6.23 -0.21
CA THR A 124 -1.16 -6.02 0.06
C THR A 124 -1.98 -7.32 0.10
N ILE A 125 -1.31 -8.48 0.02
CA ILE A 125 -1.90 -9.82 0.05
C ILE A 125 -2.99 -9.99 -1.02
N GLY A 126 -2.68 -9.61 -2.26
CA GLY A 126 -3.54 -9.82 -3.42
C GLY A 126 -4.90 -9.11 -3.35
N LYS A 127 -5.02 -8.04 -2.54
CA LYS A 127 -6.27 -7.33 -2.32
C LYS A 127 -6.90 -6.77 -3.59
N VAL A 128 -6.12 -6.43 -4.62
CA VAL A 128 -6.65 -5.96 -5.90
C VAL A 128 -7.53 -7.02 -6.55
N ASP A 129 -7.00 -8.22 -6.79
CA ASP A 129 -7.75 -9.33 -7.38
C ASP A 129 -8.91 -9.77 -6.49
N PHE A 130 -8.67 -9.91 -5.18
CA PHE A 130 -9.71 -10.28 -4.21
C PHE A 130 -10.90 -9.31 -4.25
N THR A 131 -10.63 -8.00 -4.24
CA THR A 131 -11.66 -6.97 -4.23
C THR A 131 -12.37 -6.88 -5.58
N MET A 132 -11.64 -7.01 -6.69
CA MET A 132 -12.22 -7.02 -8.03
C MET A 132 -13.18 -8.20 -8.23
N LYS A 133 -12.82 -9.39 -7.75
CA LYS A 133 -13.74 -10.55 -7.72
C LYS A 133 -15.02 -10.26 -6.94
N GLY A 134 -14.90 -9.54 -5.83
CA GLY A 134 -16.06 -9.06 -5.06
C GLY A 134 -16.98 -8.15 -5.89
N TYR A 135 -16.42 -7.15 -6.59
CA TYR A 135 -17.20 -6.28 -7.47
C TYR A 135 -17.92 -7.06 -8.59
N LYS A 136 -17.23 -7.99 -9.26
CA LYS A 136 -17.83 -8.83 -10.31
C LYS A 136 -18.94 -9.75 -9.78
N ALA A 137 -18.85 -10.19 -8.52
CA ALA A 137 -19.89 -11.00 -7.89
C ALA A 137 -21.14 -10.18 -7.52
N ILE A 138 -20.96 -8.90 -7.15
CA ILE A 138 -22.05 -7.99 -6.77
C ILE A 138 -22.71 -7.36 -8.01
N VAL A 139 -21.92 -7.02 -9.02
CA VAL A 139 -22.35 -6.37 -10.26
C VAL A 139 -22.12 -7.33 -11.42
N THR A 140 -23.09 -8.21 -11.66
CA THR A 140 -22.93 -9.30 -12.64
C THR A 140 -22.88 -8.85 -14.09
N ASP A 141 -23.33 -7.62 -14.36
CA ASP A 141 -23.34 -6.95 -15.66
C ASP A 141 -22.37 -5.75 -15.68
N LEU A 142 -21.25 -5.84 -14.96
CA LEU A 142 -20.21 -4.81 -14.93
C LEU A 142 -19.68 -4.56 -16.35
N THR A 143 -19.75 -3.32 -16.81
CA THR A 143 -19.24 -2.96 -18.15
C THR A 143 -17.70 -2.94 -18.15
N ALA A 144 -17.09 -3.06 -19.34
CA ALA A 144 -15.63 -3.01 -19.46
C ALA A 144 -15.04 -1.67 -18.98
N ASP A 145 -15.74 -0.56 -19.20
CA ASP A 145 -15.31 0.78 -18.73
C ASP A 145 -15.38 0.90 -17.21
N GLU A 146 -16.46 0.41 -16.58
CA GLU A 146 -16.58 0.38 -15.12
C GLU A 146 -15.53 -0.52 -14.48
N GLU A 147 -15.31 -1.71 -15.06
CA GLU A 147 -14.27 -2.63 -14.60
C GLU A 147 -12.88 -1.98 -14.66
N ALA A 148 -12.54 -1.32 -15.76
CA ALA A 148 -11.27 -0.63 -15.92
C ALA A 148 -11.09 0.50 -14.89
N LYS A 149 -12.13 1.28 -14.62
CA LYS A 149 -12.10 2.36 -13.62
C LYS A 149 -11.94 1.83 -12.20
N ILE A 150 -12.68 0.78 -11.83
CA ILE A 150 -12.53 0.12 -10.52
C ILE A 150 -11.12 -0.45 -10.39
N LEU A 151 -10.60 -1.10 -11.44
CA LEU A 151 -9.26 -1.66 -11.43
C LEU A 151 -8.21 -0.58 -11.20
N ALA A 152 -8.34 0.57 -11.86
CA ALA A 152 -7.46 1.72 -11.67
C ALA A 152 -7.48 2.21 -10.20
N PHE A 153 -8.66 2.33 -9.59
CA PHE A 153 -8.77 2.71 -8.18
C PHE A 153 -8.12 1.68 -7.24
N LEU A 154 -8.33 0.39 -7.49
CA LEU A 154 -7.72 -0.66 -6.66
C LEU A 154 -6.20 -0.72 -6.82
N LYS A 155 -5.67 -0.47 -8.03
CA LYS A 155 -4.22 -0.35 -8.25
C LYS A 155 -3.65 0.87 -7.53
N GLN A 156 -4.34 2.00 -7.54
CA GLN A 156 -3.94 3.18 -6.76
C GLN A 156 -4.00 2.91 -5.26
N ALA A 157 -4.98 2.15 -4.78
CA ALA A 157 -5.04 1.71 -3.39
C ALA A 157 -3.83 0.84 -3.03
N ARG A 158 -3.47 -0.10 -3.90
CA ARG A 158 -2.30 -0.97 -3.72
C ARG A 158 -1.02 -0.16 -3.62
N GLU A 159 -0.81 0.76 -4.56
CA GLU A 159 0.35 1.68 -4.58
C GLU A 159 0.50 2.38 -3.23
N GLN A 160 -0.57 2.97 -2.70
CA GLN A 160 -0.52 3.70 -1.42
C GLN A 160 -0.42 2.80 -0.20
N ALA A 161 -1.02 1.60 -0.26
CA ALA A 161 -1.08 0.71 0.89
C ALA A 161 0.26 0.03 1.21
N VAL A 162 1.22 0.00 0.28
CA VAL A 162 2.53 -0.64 0.53
C VAL A 162 3.31 0.01 1.66
N ASP A 163 3.05 1.28 1.95
CA ASP A 163 3.75 2.06 2.97
C ASP A 163 3.19 1.85 4.39
N TYR A 164 2.21 0.97 4.57
CA TYR A 164 1.58 0.71 5.86
C TYR A 164 1.96 -0.66 6.41
N LYS A 165 2.34 -0.72 7.69
CA LYS A 165 2.89 -1.93 8.32
C LYS A 165 1.86 -3.04 8.46
N ASN A 166 0.61 -2.72 8.81
CA ASN A 166 -0.35 -3.72 9.26
C ASN A 166 -1.62 -3.83 8.41
N MET A 167 -2.25 -5.01 8.46
CA MET A 167 -3.40 -5.36 7.60
C MET A 167 -4.62 -4.46 7.82
N LYS A 168 -4.82 -3.92 9.04
CA LYS A 168 -5.94 -3.02 9.32
C LYS A 168 -5.74 -1.68 8.59
N GLN A 169 -4.52 -1.13 8.62
CA GLN A 169 -4.17 0.07 7.87
C GLN A 169 -4.26 -0.15 6.37
N ILE A 170 -3.67 -1.23 5.85
CA ILE A 170 -3.78 -1.61 4.43
C ILE A 170 -5.27 -1.68 4.03
N SER A 171 -6.10 -2.34 4.82
CA SER A 171 -7.55 -2.44 4.54
C SER A 171 -8.25 -1.09 4.55
N ALA A 172 -7.88 -0.19 5.47
CA ALA A 172 -8.43 1.17 5.51
C ALA A 172 -8.07 1.99 4.27
N ILE A 173 -6.84 1.87 3.75
CA ILE A 173 -6.46 2.50 2.48
C ILE A 173 -7.30 1.95 1.32
N PHE A 174 -7.46 0.64 1.22
CA PHE A 174 -8.36 0.03 0.22
C PHE A 174 -9.81 0.50 0.36
N GLU A 175 -10.30 0.74 1.58
CA GLU A 175 -11.66 1.22 1.82
C GLU A 175 -11.93 2.60 1.20
N ILE A 176 -10.92 3.49 1.19
CA ILE A 176 -11.02 4.81 0.54
C ILE A 176 -11.33 4.64 -0.96
N TYR A 177 -10.64 3.72 -1.62
CA TYR A 177 -10.79 3.48 -3.07
C TYR A 177 -11.99 2.61 -3.42
N LYS A 178 -12.41 1.73 -2.50
CA LYS A 178 -13.71 1.05 -2.61
C LYS A 178 -14.84 2.06 -2.57
N THR A 179 -14.80 3.01 -1.63
CA THR A 179 -15.78 4.10 -1.56
C THR A 179 -15.82 4.92 -2.86
N LYS A 180 -14.66 5.23 -3.45
CA LYS A 180 -14.60 5.91 -4.78
C LYS A 180 -15.21 5.06 -5.90
N SER A 181 -14.95 3.76 -5.90
CA SER A 181 -15.52 2.81 -6.87
C SER A 181 -17.05 2.75 -6.76
N GLU A 182 -17.57 2.71 -5.54
CA GLU A 182 -19.01 2.73 -5.26
C GLU A 182 -19.67 4.04 -5.70
N GLN A 183 -19.03 5.17 -5.41
CA GLN A 183 -19.49 6.49 -5.88
C GLN A 183 -19.49 6.58 -7.41
N MET A 184 -18.45 6.06 -8.07
CA MET A 184 -18.38 6.00 -9.52
C MET A 184 -19.53 5.18 -10.12
N LEU A 185 -19.80 3.99 -9.57
CA LEU A 185 -20.94 3.17 -10.00
C LEU A 185 -22.28 3.89 -9.80
N ASN A 186 -22.47 4.56 -8.65
CA ASN A 186 -23.68 5.34 -8.39
C ASN A 186 -23.85 6.49 -9.40
N ASN A 187 -22.76 7.19 -9.73
CA ASN A 187 -22.78 8.29 -10.70
C ASN A 187 -23.07 7.79 -12.14
N ASN A 188 -22.74 6.53 -12.44
CA ASN A 188 -23.11 5.85 -13.69
C ASN A 188 -24.56 5.32 -13.70
N GLY A 189 -25.40 5.71 -12.73
CA GLY A 189 -26.82 5.36 -12.68
C GLY A 189 -27.13 4.03 -12.00
N ARG A 190 -26.13 3.35 -11.41
CA ARG A 190 -26.38 2.16 -10.59
C ARG A 190 -26.80 2.56 -9.17
N SER A 191 -27.34 1.61 -8.43
CA SER A 191 -27.52 1.76 -6.98
C SER A 191 -26.68 0.71 -6.27
N TRP A 192 -25.49 1.09 -5.81
CA TRP A 192 -24.59 0.19 -5.08
C TRP A 192 -25.29 -0.46 -3.88
N ARG A 193 -26.06 0.34 -3.12
CA ARG A 193 -26.84 -0.16 -1.98
C ARG A 193 -27.83 -1.26 -2.38
N ALA A 194 -28.53 -1.10 -3.51
CA ALA A 194 -29.47 -2.10 -3.99
C ALA A 194 -28.74 -3.38 -4.46
N LEU A 195 -27.67 -3.21 -5.24
CA LEU A 195 -26.83 -4.31 -5.76
C LEU A 195 -26.23 -5.14 -4.61
N TYR A 196 -25.62 -4.48 -3.63
CA TYR A 196 -25.02 -5.13 -2.46
C TYR A 196 -26.06 -5.85 -1.59
N SER A 197 -27.24 -5.25 -1.41
CA SER A 197 -28.36 -5.87 -0.68
C SER A 197 -28.85 -7.14 -1.38
N ALA A 198 -29.05 -7.08 -2.70
CA ALA A 198 -29.47 -8.23 -3.50
C ALA A 198 -28.45 -9.37 -3.46
N TYR A 199 -27.16 -9.04 -3.62
CA TYR A 199 -26.07 -9.99 -3.49
C TYR A 199 -26.04 -10.66 -2.10
N THR A 200 -26.12 -9.87 -1.03
CA THR A 200 -26.11 -10.38 0.35
C THR A 200 -27.29 -11.31 0.61
N LYS A 201 -28.50 -10.97 0.11
CA LYS A 201 -29.68 -11.82 0.19
C LYS A 201 -29.46 -13.16 -0.52
N LYS A 202 -28.97 -13.13 -1.76
CA LYS A 202 -28.63 -14.32 -2.55
C LYS A 202 -27.67 -15.26 -1.80
N ILE A 203 -26.56 -14.74 -1.28
CA ILE A 203 -25.56 -15.55 -0.56
C ILE A 203 -26.15 -16.17 0.72
N LYS A 204 -27.01 -15.45 1.46
CA LYS A 204 -27.69 -15.99 2.64
C LYS A 204 -28.62 -17.15 2.27
N GLU A 205 -29.41 -17.00 1.21
CA GLU A 205 -30.31 -18.06 0.72
C GLU A 205 -29.53 -19.28 0.21
N GLU A 206 -28.41 -19.09 -0.49
CA GLU A 206 -27.55 -20.18 -0.95
C GLU A 206 -26.90 -20.95 0.21
N LYS A 207 -26.49 -20.26 1.28
CA LYS A 207 -25.95 -20.91 2.48
C LYS A 207 -27.02 -21.72 3.22
N ALA A 208 -28.23 -21.19 3.34
CA ALA A 208 -29.35 -21.88 3.99
C ALA A 208 -29.79 -23.15 3.24
N LYS A 209 -29.60 -23.21 1.91
CA LYS A 209 -29.88 -24.41 1.09
C LYS A 209 -28.79 -25.49 1.16
N LYS A 210 -27.61 -25.14 1.68
CA LYS A 210 -26.46 -26.06 1.83
C LYS A 210 -26.30 -26.59 3.26
N GLN A 211 -27.12 -26.12 4.19
CA GLN A 211 -27.27 -26.63 5.55
C GLN A 211 -28.47 -27.57 5.60
#